data_AF-A0A9X4HAM7-F1
#
_entry.id   AF-A0A9X4HAM7-F1
#
_cell.length_a   1.000
_cell.length_b   1.000
_cell.length_c   1.000
_cell.angle_alpha   90.00
_cell.angle_beta   90.00
_cell.angle_gamma   90.00
#
_symmetry.space_group_name_H-M   'P 1'
#
loop_
_entity.id
_entity.type
_entity.pdbx_description
1 polymer ?
#
loop_
_entity_poly.entity_id
_entity_poly.type
_entity_poly.pdbx_seq_one_letter_code
_entity_poly.pdbx_strand_id
1 'polypeptide(L)'
;MQRVREGMQSGRYPGARKIDGLIQMPLEALAEILDPAPAPQPVIPTITPLISRRRSAIGPRLGFVRAAGFWEQVMGALGEQELAGELGEAAAKVLRELHYARAEARANWELEALRAESR
;
A
#
# COMPACT_ATOMS: atom_id res chain seq x y z
N MET A 1 -12.54 43.57 15.20
CA MET A 1 -13.21 43.46 13.88
C MET A 1 -12.33 42.84 12.78
N GLN A 2 -11.02 43.10 12.75
CA GLN A 2 -10.13 42.63 11.66
C GLN A 2 -9.96 41.11 11.63
N ARG A 3 -9.73 40.48 12.79
CA ARG A 3 -9.58 39.01 12.93
C ARG A 3 -10.79 38.18 12.47
N VAL A 4 -12.02 38.70 12.60
CA VAL A 4 -13.22 37.97 12.17
C VAL A 4 -13.36 38.04 10.64
N ARG A 5 -13.01 39.17 10.03
CA ARG A 5 -13.00 39.31 8.56
C ARG A 5 -11.93 38.43 7.92
N GLU A 6 -10.75 38.35 8.52
CA GLU A 6 -9.69 37.42 8.12
C GLU A 6 -10.15 35.96 8.26
N GLY A 7 -10.85 35.62 9.35
CA GLY A 7 -11.49 34.32 9.53
C GLY A 7 -12.55 33.98 8.46
N MET A 8 -13.30 34.97 8.00
CA MET A 8 -14.26 34.79 6.89
C MET A 8 -13.53 34.58 5.56
N GLN A 9 -12.46 35.33 5.28
CA GLN A 9 -11.66 35.20 4.06
C GLN A 9 -10.88 33.88 3.98
N SER A 10 -10.42 33.38 5.12
CA SER A 10 -9.70 32.10 5.22
C SER A 10 -10.62 30.87 5.22
N GLY A 11 -11.95 31.06 5.18
CA GLY A 11 -12.91 29.95 5.22
C GLY A 11 -13.10 29.32 6.61
N ARG A 12 -12.51 29.90 7.66
CA ARG A 12 -12.61 29.42 9.04
C ARG A 12 -14.02 29.55 9.63
N TYR A 13 -14.83 30.46 9.11
CA TYR A 13 -16.24 30.65 9.50
C TYR A 13 -17.17 30.36 8.32
N PRO A 14 -17.49 29.07 8.07
CA PRO A 14 -18.30 28.68 6.94
C PRO A 14 -19.72 29.25 7.06
N GLY A 15 -20.22 29.87 5.99
CA GLY A 15 -21.58 30.42 5.96
C GLY A 15 -21.81 31.68 6.80
N ALA A 16 -20.77 32.27 7.41
CA ALA A 16 -20.91 33.50 8.19
C ALA A 16 -21.34 34.68 7.29
N ARG A 17 -22.33 35.46 7.74
CA ARG A 17 -22.88 36.62 7.03
C ARG A 17 -22.99 37.82 7.95
N LYS A 18 -22.80 39.01 7.40
CA LYS A 18 -22.99 40.27 8.12
C LYS A 18 -24.44 40.74 7.94
N ILE A 19 -25.21 40.76 9.02
CA ILE A 19 -26.63 41.15 9.05
C ILE A 19 -26.78 42.21 10.16
N ASP A 20 -27.33 43.38 9.83
CA ASP A 20 -27.58 44.48 10.78
C ASP A 20 -26.34 44.90 11.61
N GLY A 21 -25.17 44.86 10.98
CA GLY A 21 -23.90 45.22 11.64
C GLY A 21 -23.28 44.11 12.49
N LEU A 22 -24.00 43.02 12.74
CA LEU A 22 -23.55 41.85 13.48
C LEU A 22 -23.10 40.74 12.52
N ILE A 23 -22.17 39.90 12.99
CA ILE A 23 -21.73 38.71 12.25
C ILE A 23 -22.53 37.54 12.80
N GLN A 24 -23.34 36.96 11.92
CA GLN A 24 -24.17 35.80 12.23
C GLN A 24 -23.63 34.58 11.48
N MET A 25 -23.73 33.42 12.11
CA MET A 25 -23.27 32.14 11.56
C MET A 25 -24.30 31.05 11.92
N PRO A 26 -24.47 30.02 11.07
CA PRO A 26 -25.31 28.88 11.41
C PRO A 26 -24.85 28.21 12.71
N LEU A 27 -25.81 27.74 13.51
CA LEU A 27 -25.53 27.13 14.82
C LEU A 27 -24.74 25.83 14.68
N GLU A 28 -24.99 25.08 13.63
CA GLU A 28 -24.33 23.81 13.31
C GLU A 28 -22.83 24.03 13.06
N ALA A 29 -22.50 25.05 12.29
CA ALA A 29 -21.12 25.46 12.03
C ALA A 29 -20.44 26.01 13.30
N LEU A 30 -21.19 26.63 14.20
CA LEU A 30 -20.65 27.12 15.48
C LEU A 30 -20.35 25.96 16.43
N ALA A 31 -21.22 24.94 16.46
CA ALA A 31 -21.02 23.74 17.25
C ALA A 31 -19.74 23.00 16.84
N GLU A 32 -19.47 22.86 15.54
CA GLU A 32 -18.26 22.21 15.03
C GLU A 32 -16.97 22.99 15.34
N ILE A 33 -17.05 24.32 15.46
CA ILE A 33 -15.89 25.16 15.85
C ILE A 33 -15.65 25.10 17.37
N LEU A 34 -16.71 25.01 18.16
CA LEU A 34 -16.64 24.97 19.62
C LEU A 34 -16.30 23.58 20.16
N ASP A 35 -16.80 22.53 19.52
CA ASP A 35 -16.55 21.13 19.84
C ASP A 35 -16.24 20.36 18.55
N PRO A 36 -15.00 20.45 18.05
CA PRO A 36 -14.63 19.79 16.81
C PRO A 36 -14.76 18.28 16.99
N ALA A 37 -15.47 17.64 16.06
CA ALA A 37 -15.57 16.19 16.03
C ALA A 37 -14.16 15.59 16.12
N PRO A 38 -13.94 14.57 16.99
CA PRO A 38 -12.63 13.97 17.14
C PRO A 38 -12.17 13.47 15.76
N ALA A 39 -10.97 13.90 15.36
CA ALA A 39 -10.39 13.47 14.08
C ALA A 39 -10.47 11.94 14.00
N PRO A 40 -10.98 11.37 12.89
CA PRO A 40 -11.06 9.94 12.75
C PRO A 40 -9.65 9.37 12.93
N GLN A 41 -9.47 8.56 13.98
CA GLN A 41 -8.19 7.90 14.19
C GLN A 41 -7.93 7.04 12.95
N PRO A 42 -6.74 7.15 12.33
CA PRO A 42 -6.42 6.28 11.21
C PRO A 42 -6.52 4.85 11.71
N VAL A 43 -7.47 4.09 11.14
CA VAL A 43 -7.59 2.66 11.42
C VAL A 43 -6.38 2.01 10.76
N ILE A 44 -5.31 1.85 11.55
CA ILE A 44 -4.16 1.06 11.12
C ILE A 44 -4.68 -0.38 11.10
N PRO A 45 -4.75 -1.05 9.94
CA PRO A 45 -5.17 -2.44 9.91
C PRO A 45 -4.17 -3.24 10.74
N THR A 46 -4.63 -3.75 11.88
CA THR A 46 -3.85 -4.70 12.67
C THR A 46 -3.70 -5.96 11.83
N ILE A 47 -2.55 -6.10 11.16
CA ILE A 47 -2.16 -7.34 10.51
C ILE A 47 -1.92 -8.34 11.63
N THR A 48 -2.94 -9.08 12.02
CA THR A 48 -2.77 -10.22 12.92
C THR A 48 -1.86 -11.20 12.19
N PRO A 49 -0.65 -11.53 12.70
CA PRO A 49 0.19 -12.52 12.07
C PRO A 49 -0.50 -13.87 12.26
N LEU A 50 -1.33 -14.25 11.29
CA LEU A 50 -1.89 -15.58 11.25
C LEU A 50 -0.69 -16.52 11.16
N ILE A 51 -0.50 -17.33 12.21
CA ILE A 51 0.54 -18.35 12.29
C ILE A 51 0.24 -19.38 11.20
N SER A 52 0.67 -19.06 9.98
CA SER A 52 0.42 -19.83 8.79
C SER A 52 1.46 -20.93 8.73
N ARG A 53 1.05 -22.13 9.18
CA ARG A 53 1.56 -23.46 8.84
C ARG A 53 2.55 -23.40 7.66
N ARG A 54 3.85 -23.53 7.93
CA ARG A 54 4.98 -23.51 6.95
C ARG A 54 4.62 -22.79 5.65
N ARG A 55 4.58 -21.46 5.64
CA ARG A 55 4.58 -20.72 4.36
C ARG A 55 5.83 -21.16 3.62
N SER A 56 5.67 -21.98 2.58
CA SER A 56 6.75 -22.29 1.67
C SER A 56 7.30 -20.94 1.20
N ALA A 57 8.62 -20.72 1.31
CA ALA A 57 9.25 -19.47 0.89
C ALA A 57 8.97 -19.15 -0.61
N ILE A 58 8.48 -20.14 -1.35
CA ILE A 58 8.07 -20.09 -2.75
C ILE A 58 6.81 -19.23 -2.94
N GLY A 59 5.80 -19.34 -2.08
CA GLY A 59 4.52 -18.63 -2.24
C GLY A 59 4.67 -17.10 -2.30
N PRO A 60 5.34 -16.47 -1.33
CA PRO A 60 5.64 -15.04 -1.36
C PRO A 60 6.47 -14.61 -2.57
N ARG A 61 7.43 -15.43 -3.02
CA ARG A 61 8.27 -15.13 -4.19
C ARG A 61 7.47 -15.16 -5.50
N LEU A 62 6.57 -16.13 -5.68
CA LEU A 62 5.65 -16.14 -6.83
C LEU A 62 4.67 -14.97 -6.80
N GLY A 63 4.19 -14.61 -5.61
CA GLY A 63 3.36 -13.41 -5.41
C GLY A 63 4.08 -12.14 -5.82
N PHE A 64 5.36 -12.00 -5.42
CA PHE A 64 6.22 -10.90 -5.83
C PHE A 64 6.37 -10.82 -7.35
N VAL A 65 6.74 -11.92 -8.02
CA VAL A 65 6.93 -11.93 -9.50
C VAL A 65 5.67 -11.48 -10.23
N ARG A 66 4.49 -11.95 -9.79
CA ARG A 66 3.21 -11.54 -10.39
C ARG A 66 2.93 -10.05 -10.17
N ALA A 67 3.14 -9.56 -8.95
CA ALA A 67 2.92 -8.14 -8.63
C ALA A 67 3.91 -7.23 -9.37
N ALA A 68 5.16 -7.65 -9.50
CA ALA A 68 6.20 -6.92 -10.19
C ALA A 68 5.86 -6.69 -11.67
N GLY A 69 5.36 -7.71 -12.38
CA GLY A 69 4.96 -7.54 -13.79
C GLY A 69 3.78 -6.58 -14.00
N PHE A 70 2.85 -6.49 -13.04
CA PHE A 70 1.80 -5.47 -13.06
C PHE A 70 2.39 -4.07 -12.88
N TRP A 71 3.22 -3.88 -11.86
CA TRP A 71 3.80 -2.57 -11.56
C TRP A 71 4.82 -2.11 -12.59
N GLU A 72 5.55 -3.02 -13.23
CA GLU A 72 6.43 -2.72 -14.37
C GLU A 72 5.64 -2.06 -15.51
N GLN A 73 4.47 -2.62 -15.87
CA GLN A 73 3.60 -2.03 -16.89
C GLN A 73 3.05 -0.67 -16.47
N VAL A 74 2.67 -0.52 -15.20
CA VAL A 74 2.19 0.76 -14.65
C VAL A 74 3.29 1.82 -14.71
N MET A 75 4.50 1.51 -14.24
CA MET A 75 5.63 2.43 -14.26
C MET A 75 6.02 2.80 -15.70
N GLY A 76 6.02 1.83 -16.62
CA GLY A 76 6.24 2.08 -18.04
C GLY A 76 5.21 3.02 -18.66
N ALA A 77 3.93 2.87 -18.30
CA ALA A 77 2.84 3.75 -18.75
C ALA A 77 2.93 5.17 -18.15
N LEU A 78 3.51 5.32 -16.95
CA LEU A 78 3.76 6.61 -16.31
C LEU A 78 5.03 7.31 -16.84
N GLY A 79 5.81 6.64 -17.69
CA GLY A 79 7.08 7.16 -18.23
C GLY A 79 8.31 6.85 -17.37
N GLU A 80 8.14 6.13 -16.27
CA GLU A 80 9.19 5.72 -15.33
C GLU A 80 9.90 4.44 -15.82
N GLN A 81 10.60 4.55 -16.96
CA GLN A 81 11.21 3.41 -17.64
C GLN A 81 12.35 2.76 -16.85
N GLU A 82 13.12 3.54 -16.09
CA GLU A 82 14.21 3.04 -15.26
C GLU A 82 13.66 2.16 -14.11
N LEU A 83 12.66 2.65 -13.37
CA LEU A 83 12.00 1.90 -12.31
C LEU A 83 11.27 0.66 -12.84
N ALA A 84 10.66 0.75 -14.02
CA ALA A 84 10.05 -0.41 -14.68
C ALA A 84 11.12 -1.47 -14.99
N GLY A 85 12.25 -1.06 -15.55
CA GLY A 85 13.38 -1.93 -15.85
C GLY A 85 13.94 -2.62 -14.60
N GLU A 86 14.23 -1.86 -13.55
CA GLU A 86 14.73 -2.40 -12.28
C GLU A 86 13.78 -3.44 -11.68
N LEU A 87 12.48 -3.16 -11.73
CA LEU A 87 11.46 -4.07 -11.20
C LEU A 87 11.34 -5.35 -12.03
N GLY A 88 11.41 -5.23 -13.36
CA GLY A 88 11.44 -6.37 -14.28
C GLY A 88 12.68 -7.24 -14.07
N GLU A 89 13.85 -6.63 -13.89
CA GLU A 89 15.10 -7.35 -13.60
C GLU A 89 15.04 -8.10 -12.26
N ALA A 90 14.51 -7.44 -11.22
CA ALA A 90 14.32 -8.05 -9.91
C ALA A 90 13.36 -9.26 -9.98
N ALA A 91 12.24 -9.12 -10.71
CA ALA A 91 11.31 -10.23 -10.93
C ALA A 91 11.94 -11.39 -11.69
N ALA A 92 12.69 -11.10 -12.76
CA ALA A 92 13.38 -12.09 -13.56
C ALA A 92 14.43 -12.85 -12.75
N LYS A 93 15.15 -12.16 -11.85
CA LYS A 93 16.11 -12.79 -10.93
C LYS A 93 15.42 -13.78 -9.99
N VAL A 94 14.34 -13.37 -9.34
CA VAL A 94 13.56 -14.25 -8.44
C VAL A 94 13.02 -15.47 -9.19
N LEU A 95 12.53 -15.27 -10.41
CA LEU A 95 12.03 -16.36 -11.24
C LEU A 95 13.13 -17.38 -11.58
N ARG A 96 14.33 -16.91 -11.96
CA ARG A 96 15.50 -17.79 -12.21
C ARG A 96 15.89 -18.60 -10.97
N GLU A 97 15.93 -17.97 -9.81
CA GLU A 97 16.21 -18.67 -8.54
C GLU A 97 15.19 -19.77 -8.25
N LEU A 98 13.91 -19.51 -8.49
CA LEU A 98 12.85 -20.52 -8.33
C LEU A 98 13.00 -21.68 -9.32
N HIS A 99 13.35 -21.39 -10.57
CA HIS A 99 13.61 -22.44 -11.57
C HIS A 99 14.82 -23.30 -11.19
N TYR A 100 15.90 -22.68 -10.72
CA TYR A 100 17.09 -23.39 -10.26
C TYR A 100 16.78 -24.31 -9.08
N ALA A 101 16.12 -23.77 -8.05
CA ALA A 101 15.71 -24.56 -6.88
C ALA A 101 14.81 -25.75 -7.26
N ARG A 102 13.91 -25.57 -8.24
CA ARG A 102 13.07 -26.65 -8.76
C ARG A 102 13.88 -27.72 -9.49
N ALA A 103 14.83 -27.31 -10.33
CA ALA A 103 15.70 -28.23 -11.06
C ALA A 103 16.59 -29.03 -10.11
N GLU A 104 17.19 -28.37 -9.12
CA GLU A 104 18.01 -28.99 -8.08
C GLU A 104 17.21 -30.01 -7.25
N ALA A 105 16.00 -29.64 -6.82
CA ALA A 105 15.12 -30.56 -6.09
C ALA A 105 14.78 -31.82 -6.90
N ARG A 106 14.57 -31.67 -8.21
CA ARG A 106 14.30 -32.80 -9.10
C ARG A 106 15.53 -33.69 -9.29
N ALA A 107 16.70 -33.10 -9.52
CA ALA A 107 17.95 -33.84 -9.68
C ALA A 107 18.30 -34.64 -8.42
N ASN A 108 18.10 -34.05 -7.24
CA ASN A 108 18.31 -34.75 -5.97
C ASN A 108 17.35 -35.93 -5.79
N TRP A 109 16.08 -35.76 -6.16
CA TRP A 109 15.09 -36.83 -6.09
C TRP A 109 15.44 -38.00 -7.01
N GLU A 110 15.89 -37.71 -8.24
CA GLU A 110 16.35 -38.72 -9.20
C GLU A 110 17.62 -39.44 -8.70
N LEU A 111 18.56 -38.71 -8.09
CA LEU A 111 19.76 -39.30 -7.48
C LEU A 111 19.43 -40.21 -6.29
N GLU A 112 18.48 -39.82 -5.43
CA GLU A 112 18.01 -40.63 -4.32
C GLU A 112 17.31 -41.91 -4.79
N ALA A 113 16.50 -41.83 -5.85
CA ALA A 113 15.86 -42.99 -6.46
C ALA A 113 16.90 -44.00 -7.00
N LEU A 114 17.90 -43.52 -7.74
CA LEU A 114 18.99 -44.37 -8.24
C LEU A 114 19.79 -45.03 -7.11
N ARG A 115 20.05 -44.29 -6.02
CA ARG A 115 20.73 -44.84 -4.83
C ARG A 115 19.89 -45.92 -4.14
N ALA A 116 18.58 -45.76 -4.10
CA ALA A 116 17.67 -46.74 -3.52
C ALA A 116 17.59 -48.04 -4.35
N GLU A 117 17.66 -47.95 -5.68
CA GLU A 117 17.68 -49.12 -6.58
C GLU A 117 19.01 -49.89 -6.55
N SER A 118 20.10 -49.24 -6.16
CA SER A 118 21.45 -49.84 -6.06
C SER A 118 21.75 -50.56 -4.74
N ARG A 119 20.78 -50.62 -3.80
CA ARG A 119 20.88 -51.32 -2.51
C ARG A 119 20.04 -52.58 -2.49
#